data_AF-A0A501W5Y4-F1
#
_entry.id   AF-A0A501W5Y4-F1
#
_cell.length_a   1.000
_cell.length_b   1.000
_cell.length_c   1.000
_cell.angle_alpha   90.00
_cell.angle_beta   90.00
_cell.angle_gamma   90.00
#
_symmetry.space_group_name_H-M   'P 1'
#
loop_
_entity.id
_entity.type
_entity.pdbx_description
1 polymer ?
#
loop_
_entity_poly.entity_id
_entity_poly.type
_entity_poly.pdbx_seq_one_letter_code
_entity_poly.pdbx_strand_id
1 'polypeptide(L)'
;MLIIIVLLITLSAFVFQQQEKGEKIRYHEIDITASSINLIKWDIKDTSNTAFVQEVIDAKGRTEELRFYDSAHRLTYTGSGFYGGPIIRYDYEENKITETFFSDENEIAHDFSTSEVPFRFIYHLNKSNQITHIETKYKLEFDWTNESLNETIKLLKLYKQYTPEEFDLKEVFGYGFASAKLNGVNPKLLK
;
A
#
# COMPACT_ATOMS: atom_id res chain seq x y z
N MET A 1 9.08 -54.87 5.20
CA MET A 1 9.50 -54.02 4.07
C MET A 1 8.44 -53.01 3.65
N LEU A 2 7.16 -53.43 3.50
CA LEU A 2 6.05 -52.55 3.11
C LEU A 2 5.81 -51.36 4.07
N ILE A 3 5.94 -51.59 5.39
CA ILE A 3 5.74 -50.56 6.43
C ILE A 3 6.81 -49.45 6.37
N ILE A 4 8.05 -49.79 6.00
CA ILE A 4 9.17 -48.82 5.90
C ILE A 4 8.97 -47.90 4.69
N ILE A 5 8.42 -48.43 3.60
CA ILE A 5 8.16 -47.67 2.36
C ILE A 5 7.02 -46.66 2.58
N VAL A 6 5.97 -47.02 3.31
CA VAL A 6 4.85 -46.10 3.64
C VAL A 6 5.32 -44.95 4.53
N LEU A 7 6.23 -45.20 5.48
CA LEU A 7 6.79 -44.16 6.36
C LEU A 7 7.69 -43.17 5.61
N LEU A 8 8.44 -43.63 4.61
CA LEU A 8 9.28 -42.77 3.76
C LEU A 8 8.44 -41.85 2.86
N ILE A 9 7.30 -42.33 2.36
CA ILE A 9 6.40 -41.54 1.52
C ILE A 9 5.70 -40.45 2.35
N THR A 10 5.28 -40.73 3.58
CA THR A 10 4.64 -39.72 4.45
C THR A 10 5.62 -38.68 4.98
N LEU A 11 6.89 -39.05 5.24
CA LEU A 11 7.93 -38.07 5.58
C LEU A 11 8.26 -37.14 4.41
N SER A 12 8.28 -37.63 3.18
CA SER A 12 8.54 -36.78 2.00
C SER A 12 7.40 -35.79 1.73
N ALA A 13 6.15 -36.16 2.00
CA ALA A 13 4.99 -35.28 1.87
C ALA A 13 4.98 -34.14 2.91
N PHE A 14 5.49 -34.39 4.12
CA PHE A 14 5.62 -33.35 5.15
C PHE A 14 6.75 -32.37 4.88
N VAL A 15 7.85 -32.82 4.25
CA VAL A 15 8.99 -31.95 3.91
C VAL A 15 8.65 -31.03 2.73
N PHE A 16 7.84 -31.48 1.76
CA PHE A 16 7.42 -30.64 0.63
C PHE A 16 6.42 -29.53 1.01
N GLN A 17 5.71 -29.65 2.14
CA GLN A 17 4.82 -28.58 2.62
C GLN A 17 5.54 -27.45 3.36
N GLN A 18 6.83 -27.59 3.70
CA GLN A 18 7.58 -26.54 4.39
C GLN A 18 8.33 -25.57 3.46
N GLN A 19 8.27 -25.74 2.14
CA GLN A 19 9.23 -25.09 1.22
C GLN A 19 8.79 -23.77 0.54
N GLU A 20 7.67 -23.15 0.91
CA GLU A 20 7.37 -21.75 0.49
C GLU A 20 7.08 -20.84 1.70
N LYS A 21 7.93 -20.89 2.74
CA LYS A 21 7.89 -19.96 3.87
C LYS A 21 8.83 -18.75 3.72
N GLY A 22 9.32 -18.50 2.50
CA GLY A 22 10.08 -17.31 2.16
C GLY A 22 9.16 -16.20 1.66
N GLU A 23 9.64 -14.96 1.73
CA GLU A 23 9.01 -13.83 1.04
C GLU A 23 8.76 -14.19 -0.43
N LYS A 24 7.55 -13.90 -0.91
CA LYS A 24 7.14 -14.18 -2.29
C LYS A 24 6.95 -12.88 -3.03
N ILE A 25 7.62 -12.76 -4.18
CA ILE A 25 7.50 -11.60 -5.05
C ILE A 25 6.56 -11.94 -6.21
N ARG A 26 5.63 -11.04 -6.52
CA ARG A 26 4.77 -11.09 -7.71
C ARG A 26 4.87 -9.79 -8.49
N TYR A 27 4.57 -9.86 -9.78
CA TYR A 27 4.54 -8.69 -10.66
C TYR A 27 3.15 -8.57 -11.29
N HIS A 28 2.66 -7.35 -11.38
CA HIS A 28 1.31 -7.05 -11.86
C HIS A 28 1.38 -5.97 -12.92
N GLU A 29 0.87 -6.25 -14.10
CA GLU A 29 0.82 -5.29 -15.20
C GLU A 29 -0.13 -4.16 -14.84
N ILE A 30 0.32 -2.93 -15.06
CA ILE A 30 -0.48 -1.73 -14.89
C ILE A 30 -0.41 -0.85 -16.13
N ASP A 31 -1.46 -0.06 -16.32
CA ASP A 31 -1.47 1.07 -17.24
C ASP A 31 -1.39 2.36 -16.42
N ILE A 32 -0.52 3.27 -16.85
CA ILE A 32 -0.28 4.56 -16.18
C ILE A 32 -0.78 5.65 -17.11
N THR A 33 -1.78 6.39 -16.64
CA THR A 33 -2.25 7.62 -17.28
C THR A 33 -1.84 8.82 -16.45
N ALA A 34 -1.96 10.02 -17.02
CA ALA A 34 -1.75 11.26 -16.27
C ALA A 34 -2.66 11.36 -15.04
N SER A 35 -3.84 10.71 -15.07
CA SER A 35 -4.87 10.82 -14.05
C SER A 35 -5.11 9.54 -13.22
N SER A 36 -4.47 8.42 -13.50
CA SER A 36 -4.81 7.15 -12.83
C SER A 36 -3.79 6.06 -13.11
N ILE A 37 -3.74 5.08 -12.22
CA ILE A 37 -3.12 3.77 -12.49
C ILE A 37 -4.21 2.72 -12.48
N ASN A 38 -4.22 1.90 -13.52
CA ASN A 38 -5.18 0.82 -13.68
C ASN A 38 -4.43 -0.51 -13.67
N LEU A 39 -4.90 -1.45 -12.88
CA LEU A 39 -4.42 -2.83 -12.96
C LEU A 39 -4.93 -3.47 -14.25
N ILE A 40 -4.00 -4.00 -15.05
CA ILE A 40 -4.30 -4.70 -16.31
C ILE A 40 -4.27 -6.21 -16.12
N LYS A 41 -3.25 -6.74 -15.44
CA LYS A 41 -3.04 -8.18 -15.33
C LYS A 41 -2.30 -8.59 -14.07
N TRP A 42 -2.81 -9.61 -13.39
CA TRP A 42 -2.16 -10.22 -12.25
C TRP A 42 -1.04 -11.19 -12.64
N ASP A 43 -0.05 -11.32 -11.76
CA ASP A 43 1.05 -12.30 -11.80
C ASP A 43 1.70 -12.51 -13.19
N ILE A 44 2.14 -11.41 -13.81
CA ILE A 44 2.92 -11.47 -15.05
C ILE A 44 4.33 -12.01 -14.77
N LYS A 45 4.91 -12.68 -15.76
CA LYS A 45 6.29 -13.21 -15.69
C LYS A 45 7.31 -12.37 -16.45
N ASP A 46 6.84 -11.59 -17.41
CA ASP A 46 7.67 -10.70 -18.22
C ASP A 46 7.24 -9.26 -17.96
N THR A 47 8.17 -8.46 -17.46
CA THR A 47 8.00 -7.03 -17.19
C THR A 47 8.64 -6.16 -18.29
N SER A 48 9.13 -6.78 -19.38
CA SER A 48 9.77 -6.05 -20.48
C SER A 48 8.77 -5.13 -21.18
N ASN A 49 9.12 -3.85 -21.30
CA ASN A 49 8.33 -2.82 -22.00
C ASN A 49 6.91 -2.60 -21.44
N THR A 50 6.64 -2.98 -20.19
CA THR A 50 5.36 -2.67 -19.53
C THR A 50 5.59 -2.00 -18.19
N ALA A 51 4.69 -1.10 -17.81
CA ALA A 51 4.62 -0.65 -16.44
C ALA A 51 4.07 -1.78 -15.56
N PHE A 52 4.54 -1.85 -14.31
CA PHE A 52 4.14 -2.91 -13.39
C PHE A 52 4.21 -2.49 -11.93
N VAL A 53 3.48 -3.21 -11.09
CA VAL A 53 3.62 -3.19 -9.63
C VAL A 53 4.34 -4.47 -9.20
N GLN A 54 5.40 -4.32 -8.43
CA GLN A 54 5.99 -5.42 -7.68
C GLN A 54 5.27 -5.53 -6.34
N GLU A 55 4.75 -6.71 -6.02
CA GLU A 55 4.17 -7.05 -4.73
C GLU A 55 5.11 -7.97 -3.97
N VAL A 56 5.53 -7.57 -2.76
CA VAL A 56 6.23 -8.43 -1.80
C VAL A 56 5.22 -8.96 -0.81
N ILE A 57 5.22 -10.28 -0.61
CA ILE A 57 4.29 -11.00 0.25
C ILE A 57 5.07 -11.65 1.39
N ASP A 58 4.68 -11.35 2.63
CA ASP A 58 5.30 -11.90 3.82
C ASP A 58 5.03 -13.41 4.00
N ALA A 59 5.73 -14.03 4.96
CA ALA A 59 5.57 -15.45 5.28
C ALA A 59 4.18 -15.85 5.82
N LYS A 60 3.30 -14.88 6.12
CA LYS A 60 1.90 -15.10 6.52
C LYS A 60 0.93 -14.93 5.34
N GLY A 61 1.43 -14.71 4.13
CA GLY A 61 0.63 -14.53 2.93
C GLY A 61 0.00 -13.14 2.81
N ARG A 62 0.54 -12.13 3.50
CA ARG A 62 0.04 -10.74 3.45
C ARG A 62 0.97 -9.88 2.60
N THR A 63 0.41 -8.92 1.89
CA THR A 63 1.19 -7.92 1.13
C THR A 63 1.97 -7.05 2.11
N GLU A 64 3.29 -7.10 2.05
CA GLU A 64 4.16 -6.30 2.90
C GLU A 64 4.60 -5.00 2.21
N GLU A 65 4.79 -5.06 0.88
CA GLU A 65 5.25 -3.91 0.11
C GLU A 65 4.68 -3.95 -1.32
N LEU A 66 4.37 -2.77 -1.84
CA LEU A 66 4.08 -2.53 -3.26
C LEU A 66 5.07 -1.50 -3.79
N ARG A 67 5.64 -1.76 -4.96
CA ARG A 67 6.52 -0.83 -5.67
C ARG A 67 6.04 -0.62 -7.09
N PHE A 68 5.91 0.62 -7.50
CA PHE A 68 5.36 1.00 -8.81
C PHE A 68 6.49 1.37 -9.76
N TYR A 69 6.50 0.75 -10.94
CA TYR A 69 7.51 0.94 -11.96
C TYR A 69 6.89 1.34 -13.29
N ASP A 70 7.53 2.28 -13.98
CA ASP A 70 7.22 2.58 -15.38
C ASP A 70 7.78 1.51 -16.34
N SER A 71 7.47 1.62 -17.62
CA SER A 71 7.94 0.68 -18.65
C SER A 71 9.46 0.70 -18.88
N ALA A 72 10.16 1.70 -18.33
CA ALA A 72 11.62 1.81 -18.32
C ALA A 72 12.23 1.31 -16.99
N HIS A 73 11.44 0.66 -16.14
CA HIS A 73 11.83 0.08 -14.84
C HIS A 73 12.32 1.13 -13.83
N ARG A 74 11.82 2.36 -13.95
CA ARG A 74 12.06 3.43 -12.97
C ARG A 74 10.89 3.48 -12.00
N LEU A 75 11.19 3.70 -10.72
CA LEU A 75 10.17 3.96 -9.72
C LEU A 75 9.32 5.16 -10.16
N THR A 76 8.00 5.01 -10.04
CA THR A 76 7.02 6.02 -10.49
C THR A 76 5.83 6.10 -9.54
N TYR A 77 5.13 7.22 -9.57
CA TYR A 77 4.04 7.54 -8.64
C TYR A 77 2.88 6.52 -8.70
N THR A 78 1.99 6.54 -7.71
CA THR A 78 0.92 5.53 -7.53
C THR A 78 -0.46 5.91 -8.12
N GLY A 79 -0.52 6.85 -9.09
CA GLY A 79 -1.76 7.36 -9.74
C GLY A 79 -2.12 8.80 -9.42
N SER A 80 -3.20 9.37 -10.01
CA SER A 80 -3.53 10.80 -9.78
C SER A 80 -4.51 11.06 -8.65
N GLY A 81 -4.46 12.29 -8.14
CA GLY A 81 -5.01 12.72 -6.85
C GLY A 81 -4.07 12.36 -5.70
N PHE A 82 -3.18 11.41 -5.93
CA PHE A 82 -2.23 10.87 -4.98
C PHE A 82 -0.87 10.78 -5.67
N TYR A 83 -0.15 11.90 -5.73
CA TYR A 83 1.30 11.85 -5.99
C TYR A 83 2.04 11.23 -4.79
N GLY A 84 1.48 10.16 -4.21
CA GLY A 84 2.09 9.38 -3.16
C GLY A 84 3.35 8.72 -3.70
N GLY A 85 4.29 8.50 -2.80
CA GLY A 85 5.56 7.92 -3.14
C GLY A 85 5.42 6.56 -3.83
N PRO A 86 6.36 6.21 -4.73
CA PRO A 86 6.33 5.00 -5.57
C PRO A 86 6.35 3.67 -4.80
N ILE A 87 6.58 3.72 -3.48
CA ILE A 87 6.68 2.56 -2.61
C ILE A 87 5.63 2.68 -1.50
N ILE A 88 4.84 1.63 -1.31
CA ILE A 88 3.86 1.50 -0.23
C ILE A 88 4.28 0.34 0.65
N ARG A 89 4.45 0.55 1.95
CA ARG A 89 4.74 -0.52 2.93
C ARG A 89 3.62 -0.67 3.92
N TYR A 90 3.40 -1.92 4.34
CA TYR A 90 2.34 -2.31 5.26
C TYR A 90 2.89 -2.85 6.57
N ASP A 91 2.53 -2.20 7.67
CA ASP A 91 2.69 -2.75 9.01
C ASP A 91 1.36 -3.32 9.50
N TYR A 92 1.42 -4.53 10.04
CA TYR A 92 0.24 -5.26 10.49
C TYR A 92 0.27 -5.52 11.99
N GLU A 93 -0.73 -5.00 12.68
CA GLU A 93 -1.03 -5.30 14.08
C GLU A 93 -2.33 -6.12 14.17
N GLU A 94 -2.69 -6.61 15.37
CA GLU A 94 -3.90 -7.43 15.57
C GLU A 94 -5.18 -6.73 15.11
N ASN A 95 -5.26 -5.41 15.32
CA ASN A 95 -6.45 -4.61 15.04
C ASN A 95 -6.17 -3.41 14.14
N LYS A 96 -5.01 -3.38 13.46
CA LYS A 96 -4.64 -2.25 12.59
C LYS A 96 -3.84 -2.69 11.38
N ILE A 97 -4.03 -1.94 10.30
CA ILE A 97 -3.15 -1.94 9.13
C ILE A 97 -2.62 -0.52 8.99
N THR A 98 -1.30 -0.37 8.98
CA THR A 98 -0.65 0.92 8.68
C THR A 98 -0.09 0.86 7.28
N GLU A 99 -0.59 1.72 6.39
CA GLU A 99 -0.09 1.91 5.03
C GLU A 99 0.78 3.17 5.02
N THR A 100 2.06 3.05 4.65
CA THR A 100 3.00 4.18 4.59
C THR A 100 3.58 4.31 3.18
N PHE A 101 3.59 5.53 2.66
CA PHE A 101 4.12 5.89 1.35
C PHE A 101 5.55 6.41 1.48
N PHE A 102 6.43 6.01 0.55
CA PHE A 102 7.85 6.38 0.53
C PHE A 102 8.27 6.90 -0.84
N SER A 103 9.00 8.02 -0.88
CA SER A 103 9.60 8.60 -2.09
C SER A 103 10.76 7.74 -2.59
N ASP A 104 11.50 7.11 -1.67
CA ASP A 104 12.57 6.15 -1.96
C ASP A 104 12.66 5.05 -0.87
N GLU A 105 13.77 4.30 -0.82
CA GLU A 105 13.92 3.21 0.16
C GLU A 105 13.77 3.63 1.63
N ASN A 106 14.22 4.83 2.00
CA ASN A 106 14.34 5.27 3.39
C ASN A 106 13.65 6.62 3.65
N GLU A 107 13.09 7.24 2.63
CA GLU A 107 12.47 8.55 2.69
C GLU A 107 10.96 8.40 2.58
N ILE A 108 10.27 8.82 3.64
CA ILE A 108 8.80 8.92 3.62
C ILE A 108 8.42 9.94 2.55
N ALA A 109 7.40 9.59 1.76
CA ALA A 109 6.86 10.50 0.76
C ALA A 109 6.38 11.78 1.44
N HIS A 110 7.08 12.87 1.15
CA HIS A 110 6.78 14.20 1.66
C HIS A 110 6.95 15.26 0.56
N ASP A 111 7.22 14.80 -0.66
CA ASP A 111 7.08 15.56 -1.90
C ASP A 111 5.61 15.94 -1.96
N PHE A 112 5.26 17.11 -1.44
CA PHE A 112 5.09 18.37 -2.14
C PHE A 112 4.99 19.39 -1.00
N SER A 113 5.85 20.41 -0.98
CA SER A 113 5.69 21.57 -0.09
C SER A 113 4.33 22.28 -0.24
N THR A 114 3.48 21.82 -1.16
CA THR A 114 2.15 22.33 -1.49
C THR A 114 1.06 21.26 -1.63
N SER A 115 1.34 19.95 -1.51
CA SER A 115 0.28 18.94 -1.65
C SER A 115 -0.21 18.44 -0.30
N GLU A 116 -1.52 18.50 -0.15
CA GLU A 116 -2.30 17.95 0.96
C GLU A 116 -2.42 16.42 0.80
N VAL A 117 -1.32 15.74 0.45
CA VAL A 117 -1.30 14.28 0.27
C VAL A 117 -0.76 13.64 1.55
N PRO A 118 -1.49 12.69 2.14
CA PRO A 118 -1.02 12.02 3.33
C PRO A 118 0.05 10.98 3.00
N PHE A 119 1.08 10.92 3.83
CA PHE A 119 2.14 9.92 3.71
C PHE A 119 1.77 8.59 4.40
N ARG A 120 0.67 8.57 5.15
CA ARG A 120 0.25 7.38 5.90
C ARG A 120 -1.24 7.34 6.17
N PHE A 121 -1.81 6.15 6.00
CA PHE A 121 -3.14 5.79 6.49
C PHE A 121 -3.04 4.70 7.54
N ILE A 122 -3.85 4.81 8.60
CA ILE A 122 -3.96 3.79 9.65
C ILE A 122 -5.40 3.33 9.70
N TYR A 123 -5.63 2.11 9.25
CA TYR A 123 -6.95 1.48 9.22
C TYR A 123 -7.14 0.70 10.51
N HIS A 124 -8.11 1.11 11.34
CA HIS A 124 -8.49 0.39 12.55
C HIS A 124 -9.54 -0.65 12.22
N LEU A 125 -9.31 -1.88 12.69
CA LEU A 125 -10.13 -3.04 12.38
C LEU A 125 -10.89 -3.51 13.61
N ASN A 126 -12.11 -4.00 13.39
CA ASN A 126 -12.80 -4.82 14.39
C ASN A 126 -12.36 -6.30 14.30
N LYS A 127 -12.92 -7.14 15.18
CA LYS A 127 -12.62 -8.59 15.23
C LYS A 127 -12.98 -9.36 13.95
N SER A 128 -13.78 -8.77 13.06
CA SER A 128 -14.17 -9.34 11.77
C SER A 128 -13.36 -8.77 10.61
N ASN A 129 -12.24 -8.08 10.88
CA ASN A 129 -11.39 -7.40 9.89
C ASN A 129 -12.13 -6.33 9.06
N GLN A 130 -13.16 -5.71 9.62
CA GLN A 130 -13.84 -4.58 9.00
C GLN A 130 -13.21 -3.28 9.49
N ILE A 131 -13.07 -2.31 8.58
CA ILE A 131 -12.57 -0.99 8.93
C ILE A 131 -13.65 -0.30 9.77
N THR A 132 -13.28 0.19 10.96
CA THR A 132 -14.15 0.98 11.83
C THR A 132 -13.77 2.45 11.82
N HIS A 133 -12.50 2.74 11.56
CA HIS A 133 -11.96 4.10 11.55
C HIS A 133 -10.68 4.15 10.71
N ILE A 134 -10.41 5.29 10.09
CA ILE A 134 -9.18 5.55 9.33
C ILE A 134 -8.56 6.82 9.88
N GLU A 135 -7.30 6.73 10.31
CA GLU A 135 -6.50 7.92 10.59
C GLU A 135 -5.62 8.24 9.39
N THR A 136 -5.46 9.53 9.13
CA THR A 136 -4.64 10.04 8.04
C THR A 136 -3.53 10.90 8.62
N LYS A 137 -2.27 10.70 8.18
CA LYS A 137 -1.12 11.48 8.63
C LYS A 137 -0.48 12.23 7.47
N TYR A 138 -0.19 13.50 7.71
CA TYR A 138 0.47 14.41 6.76
C TYR A 138 1.83 14.80 7.32
N LYS A 139 2.80 14.98 6.43
CA LYS A 139 4.09 15.59 6.73
C LYS A 139 4.20 16.80 5.81
N LEU A 140 4.24 17.98 6.40
CA LEU A 140 4.32 19.23 5.68
C LEU A 140 5.58 19.97 6.12
N GLU A 141 6.40 20.35 5.15
CA GLU A 141 7.61 21.14 5.35
C GLU A 141 7.41 22.50 4.66
N PHE A 142 7.61 23.58 5.41
CA PHE A 142 7.42 24.93 4.91
C PHE A 142 8.54 25.84 5.43
N ASP A 143 9.07 26.67 4.55
CA ASP A 143 9.94 27.78 4.92
C ASP A 143 9.07 28.99 5.31
N TRP A 144 8.75 29.10 6.60
CA TRP A 144 7.86 30.14 7.10
C TRP A 144 8.57 31.48 7.27
N THR A 145 8.02 32.52 6.66
CA THR A 145 8.17 33.90 7.12
C THR A 145 7.05 34.26 8.11
N ASN A 146 7.26 35.25 8.98
CA ASN A 146 6.19 35.75 9.86
C ASN A 146 4.95 36.22 9.08
N GLU A 147 5.14 36.76 7.88
CA GLU A 147 4.06 37.20 7.00
C GLU A 147 3.24 36.01 6.46
N SER A 148 3.90 35.04 5.83
CA SER A 148 3.26 33.84 5.28
C SER A 148 2.54 33.00 6.34
N LEU A 149 3.09 32.91 7.56
CA LEU A 149 2.43 32.24 8.67
C LEU A 149 1.15 32.96 9.09
N ASN A 150 1.19 34.29 9.20
CA ASN A 150 0.02 35.09 9.57
C ASN A 150 -1.09 35.04 8.51
N GLU A 151 -0.73 35.04 7.22
CA GLU A 151 -1.69 34.84 6.13
C GLU A 151 -2.30 33.45 6.17
N THR A 152 -1.49 32.41 6.39
CA THR A 152 -1.98 31.03 6.51
C THR A 152 -2.95 30.88 7.68
N ILE A 153 -2.65 31.45 8.84
CA ILE A 153 -3.57 31.43 9.99
C ILE A 153 -4.90 32.10 9.67
N LYS A 154 -4.90 33.21 8.91
CA LYS A 154 -6.13 33.89 8.46
C LYS A 154 -6.93 33.00 7.52
N LEU A 155 -6.28 32.37 6.54
CA LEU A 155 -6.92 31.45 5.59
C LEU A 155 -7.48 30.22 6.30
N LEU A 156 -6.73 29.58 7.20
CA LEU A 156 -7.21 28.44 7.98
C LEU A 156 -8.42 28.80 8.85
N LYS A 157 -8.45 30.01 9.43
CA LYS A 157 -9.64 30.51 10.17
C LYS A 157 -10.85 30.71 9.25
N LEU A 158 -10.64 31.20 8.04
CA LEU A 158 -11.71 31.28 7.03
C LEU A 158 -12.21 29.89 6.68
N TYR A 159 -11.32 28.93 6.45
CA TYR A 159 -11.72 27.57 6.03
C TYR A 159 -12.43 26.78 7.14
N LYS A 160 -12.15 27.06 8.42
CA LYS A 160 -12.85 26.43 9.56
C LYS A 160 -14.37 26.63 9.57
N GLN A 161 -14.89 27.63 8.84
CA GLN A 161 -16.34 27.86 8.78
C GLN A 161 -17.07 26.87 7.85
N TYR A 162 -16.34 26.21 6.95
CA TYR A 162 -16.92 25.25 6.04
C TYR A 162 -16.96 23.87 6.70
N THR A 163 -18.05 23.14 6.47
CA THR A 163 -18.10 21.72 6.81
C THR A 163 -17.04 21.00 5.98
N PRO A 164 -16.16 20.21 6.60
CA PRO A 164 -15.21 19.41 5.85
C PRO A 164 -15.95 18.51 4.85
N GLU A 165 -15.51 18.50 3.58
CA GLU A 165 -15.87 17.42 2.68
C GLU A 165 -15.08 16.18 3.10
N GLU A 166 -15.77 15.15 3.60
CA GLU A 166 -15.13 13.89 3.94
C GLU A 166 -14.79 13.12 2.66
N PHE A 167 -13.50 13.13 2.28
CA PHE A 167 -12.96 12.15 1.36
C PHE A 167 -12.81 10.81 2.10
N ASP A 168 -13.88 10.03 2.13
CA ASP A 168 -13.85 8.72 2.77
C ASP A 168 -13.24 7.68 1.84
N LEU A 169 -11.97 7.37 2.09
CA LEU A 169 -11.43 6.06 1.72
C LEU A 169 -12.30 4.99 2.40
N LYS A 170 -12.77 4.02 1.61
CA LYS A 170 -13.62 2.92 2.11
C LYS A 170 -12.87 1.60 2.23
N GLU A 171 -11.63 1.56 1.74
CA GLU A 171 -10.77 0.38 1.72
C GLU A 171 -9.30 0.81 1.79
N VAL A 172 -8.42 -0.17 2.02
CA VAL A 172 -6.97 0.04 2.00
C VAL A 172 -6.54 0.38 0.56
N PHE A 173 -5.94 1.55 0.34
CA PHE A 173 -5.75 2.10 -1.00
C PHE A 173 -4.92 1.19 -1.89
N GLY A 174 -3.72 0.78 -1.44
CA GLY A 174 -2.85 -0.05 -2.29
C GLY A 174 -3.36 -1.47 -2.49
N TYR A 175 -4.40 -1.93 -1.78
CA TYR A 175 -5.00 -3.25 -2.01
C TYR A 175 -5.70 -3.37 -3.37
N GLY A 176 -5.94 -2.28 -4.09
CA GLY A 176 -6.32 -2.32 -5.51
C GLY A 176 -5.25 -2.97 -6.41
N PHE A 177 -3.99 -2.94 -5.98
CA PHE A 177 -2.82 -3.46 -6.70
C PHE A 177 -2.15 -4.63 -6.00
N ALA A 178 -2.72 -5.10 -4.89
CA ALA A 178 -2.20 -6.21 -4.10
C ALA A 178 -3.05 -7.47 -4.33
N SER A 179 -2.42 -8.56 -4.77
CA SER A 179 -3.12 -9.83 -4.94
C SER A 179 -3.28 -10.58 -3.60
N ALA A 180 -2.32 -10.43 -2.69
CA ALA A 180 -2.30 -11.12 -1.40
C ALA A 180 -3.10 -10.37 -0.32
N LYS A 181 -3.10 -9.04 -0.32
CA LYS A 181 -3.81 -8.17 0.65
C LYS A 181 -3.48 -8.56 2.09
N LEU A 182 -4.49 -8.65 2.97
CA LEU A 182 -4.36 -9.24 4.30
C LEU A 182 -4.62 -10.76 4.23
N ASN A 183 -3.79 -11.51 3.52
CA ASN A 183 -3.99 -12.95 3.30
C ASN A 183 -5.37 -13.30 2.72
N GLY A 184 -5.70 -12.64 1.61
CA GLY A 184 -6.97 -12.78 0.88
C GLY A 184 -8.13 -11.97 1.46
N VAL A 185 -7.97 -11.35 2.62
CA VAL A 185 -8.98 -10.46 3.22
C VAL A 185 -8.83 -9.06 2.63
N ASN A 186 -9.95 -8.46 2.23
CA ASN A 186 -10.03 -7.06 1.81
C ASN A 186 -10.88 -6.27 2.83
N PRO A 187 -10.27 -5.65 3.85
CA PRO A 187 -10.97 -4.82 4.82
C PRO A 187 -11.68 -3.65 4.14
N LYS A 188 -12.94 -3.44 4.49
CA LYS A 188 -13.75 -2.32 4.01
C LYS A 188 -14.51 -1.67 5.16
N LEU A 189 -14.79 -0.38 5.02
CA LEU A 189 -15.72 0.35 5.87
C LEU A 189 -17.14 -0.16 5.61
N LEU A 190 -17.87 -0.53 6.67
CA LEU A 190 -19.28 -0.88 6.53
C LEU A 190 -20.10 0.39 6.25
N LYS A 191 -20.97 0.30 5.23
CA LYS A 191 -21.99 1.32 4.95
C LYS A 191 -23.11 1.28 5.98
#